data_AF-B6QCH6-F1
#
_entry.id   AF-B6QCH6-F1
#
_cell.length_a   1.000
_cell.length_b   1.000
_cell.length_c   1.000
_cell.angle_alpha   90.00
_cell.angle_beta   90.00
_cell.angle_gamma   90.00
#
_symmetry.space_group_name_H-M   'P 1'
#
loop_
_entity.id
_entity.type
_entity.pdbx_description
1 polymer ?
#
loop_
_entity_poly.entity_id
_entity_poly.type
_entity_poly.pdbx_seq_one_letter_code
_entity_poly.pdbx_strand_id
1 'polypeptide(L)'
;MVTHADPKNGYYAGRFGALGCPTPQRGIAAYSISPNRQDPLAGTFNAAIFNTFRRFRHQVLYFAPPFIVAYAAMNWAVEKNEYLNSKPGRFADGGEE
;
A
#
# COMPACT_ATOMS: atom_id res chain seq x y z
N MET A 1 -27.82 -4.84 -18.94
CA MET A 1 -26.41 -4.39 -19.01
C MET A 1 -26.38 -3.04 -19.70
N VAL A 2 -25.87 -2.01 -19.03
CA VAL A 2 -25.77 -0.67 -19.60
C VAL A 2 -24.67 -0.65 -20.66
N THR A 3 -24.96 -0.12 -21.84
CA THR A 3 -24.05 -0.17 -23.00
C THR A 3 -23.07 1.01 -23.03
N HIS A 4 -23.43 2.15 -22.45
CA HIS A 4 -22.71 3.43 -22.47
C HIS A 4 -22.75 4.07 -21.08
N ALA A 5 -21.72 4.84 -20.71
CA ALA A 5 -21.72 5.53 -19.42
C ALA A 5 -22.90 6.52 -19.33
N ASP A 6 -23.65 6.42 -18.23
CA ASP A 6 -24.73 7.32 -17.85
C ASP A 6 -24.53 7.76 -16.38
N PRO A 7 -23.79 8.86 -16.17
CA PRO A 7 -23.53 9.40 -14.84
C PRO A 7 -24.80 9.79 -14.07
N LYS A 8 -25.89 10.15 -14.77
CA LYS A 8 -27.14 10.58 -14.13
C LYS A 8 -27.85 9.42 -13.45
N ASN A 9 -27.74 8.23 -14.03
CA ASN A 9 -28.27 6.99 -13.46
C ASN A 9 -27.22 6.18 -12.69
N GLY A 10 -26.04 6.77 -12.40
CA GLY A 10 -24.99 6.17 -11.58
C GLY A 10 -24.02 5.22 -12.31
N TYR A 11 -24.06 5.17 -13.63
CA TYR A 11 -23.20 4.32 -14.46
C TYR A 11 -22.02 5.13 -15.03
N TYR A 12 -20.84 5.02 -14.41
CA TYR A 12 -19.67 5.82 -14.81
C TYR A 12 -18.74 5.13 -15.83
N ALA A 13 -19.04 3.90 -16.24
CA ALA A 13 -18.29 3.16 -17.24
C ALA A 13 -19.23 2.38 -18.16
N GLY A 14 -18.96 2.41 -19.47
CA GLY A 14 -19.68 1.61 -20.47
C GLY A 14 -18.86 0.44 -21.01
N ARG A 15 -19.28 -0.15 -22.13
CA ARG A 15 -18.58 -1.27 -22.78
C ARG A 15 -17.50 -0.79 -23.76
N PHE A 16 -16.74 -1.72 -24.33
CA PHE A 16 -15.85 -1.43 -25.46
C PHE A 16 -16.61 -0.69 -26.57
N GLY A 17 -16.03 0.41 -27.06
CA GLY A 17 -16.66 1.34 -28.01
C GLY A 17 -17.43 2.50 -27.37
N ALA A 18 -17.83 2.40 -26.10
CA ALA A 18 -18.57 3.43 -25.37
C ALA A 18 -18.18 3.49 -23.89
N LEU A 19 -16.87 3.45 -23.61
CA LEU A 19 -16.31 3.35 -22.25
C LEU A 19 -16.66 4.54 -21.34
N GLY A 20 -17.08 5.68 -21.90
CA GLY A 20 -17.43 6.87 -21.14
C GLY A 20 -16.25 7.80 -20.87
N CYS A 21 -15.22 7.79 -21.72
CA CYS A 21 -14.10 8.72 -21.60
C CYS A 21 -14.59 10.16 -21.86
N PRO A 22 -14.47 11.08 -20.89
CA PRO A 22 -14.97 12.46 -21.04
C PRO A 22 -14.14 13.28 -22.02
N THR A 23 -12.87 12.93 -22.23
CA THR A 23 -11.98 13.58 -23.18
C THR A 23 -11.79 12.71 -24.43
N PRO A 24 -12.15 13.19 -25.64
CA PRO A 24 -11.93 12.41 -26.85
C PRO A 24 -10.44 12.23 -27.10
N GLN A 25 -10.00 10.97 -27.18
CA GLN A 25 -8.61 10.62 -27.45
C GLN A 25 -8.36 10.64 -28.96
N ARG A 26 -7.70 11.69 -29.46
CA ARG A 26 -7.32 11.82 -30.88
C ARG A 26 -5.83 12.12 -30.98
N GLY A 27 -5.14 11.47 -31.92
CA GLY A 27 -3.72 11.71 -32.21
C GLY A 27 -2.72 10.90 -31.38
N ILE A 28 -3.18 9.92 -30.59
CA ILE A 28 -2.31 9.03 -29.81
C ILE A 28 -2.13 7.73 -30.60
N ALA A 29 -0.90 7.41 -30.98
CA ALA A 29 -0.55 6.12 -31.59
C ALA A 29 0.16 5.24 -30.55
N ALA A 30 -0.37 4.04 -30.32
CA ALA A 30 0.22 3.04 -29.43
C ALA A 30 0.86 1.91 -30.25
N TYR A 31 2.11 1.59 -29.93
CA TYR A 31 2.87 0.53 -30.59
C TYR A 31 3.18 -0.57 -29.57
N SER A 32 3.07 -1.83 -30.00
CA SER A 32 3.35 -3.00 -29.16
C SER A 32 4.01 -4.11 -29.99
N ILE A 33 4.90 -4.87 -29.36
CA ILE A 33 5.53 -6.07 -29.94
C ILE A 33 4.86 -7.32 -29.37
N SER A 34 4.63 -8.35 -30.20
CA SER A 34 4.11 -9.64 -29.74
C SER A 34 4.93 -10.21 -28.58
N PRO A 35 4.30 -10.70 -27.48
CA PRO A 35 5.01 -11.26 -26.33
C PRO A 35 5.95 -12.41 -26.69
N ASN A 36 5.61 -13.23 -27.69
CA ASN A 36 6.43 -14.36 -28.14
C ASN A 36 7.78 -13.93 -28.77
N ARG A 37 7.95 -12.63 -29.05
CA ARG A 37 9.19 -12.06 -29.59
C ARG A 37 9.99 -11.25 -28.56
N GLN A 38 9.54 -11.22 -27.31
CA GLN A 38 10.23 -10.55 -26.21
C GLN A 38 10.82 -11.60 -25.26
N ASP A 39 11.95 -11.29 -24.64
CA ASP A 39 12.41 -12.04 -23.47
C ASP A 39 11.61 -11.56 -22.25
N PRO A 40 10.80 -12.43 -21.62
CA PRO A 40 9.91 -12.03 -20.52
C PRO A 40 10.64 -11.58 -19.26
N LEU A 41 11.91 -11.94 -19.06
CA LEU A 41 12.66 -11.64 -17.84
C LEU A 41 13.85 -10.71 -18.07
N ALA A 42 14.04 -10.19 -19.29
CA ALA A 42 15.11 -9.28 -19.61
C ALA A 42 15.17 -8.09 -18.63
N GLY A 43 16.31 -7.90 -17.96
CA GLY A 43 16.53 -6.79 -17.04
C GLY A 43 15.81 -6.89 -15.68
N THR A 44 15.08 -7.97 -15.41
CA THR A 44 14.27 -8.11 -14.19
C THR A 44 15.12 -8.04 -12.93
N PHE A 45 16.31 -8.64 -12.89
CA PHE A 45 17.17 -8.61 -11.71
C PHE A 45 17.64 -7.20 -11.35
N ASN A 46 18.13 -6.44 -12.34
CA ASN A 46 18.55 -5.06 -12.15
C ASN A 46 17.36 -4.18 -11.70
N ALA A 47 16.20 -4.32 -12.34
CA ALA A 47 14.99 -3.62 -11.95
C ALA A 47 14.51 -4.02 -10.54
N ALA A 48 14.52 -5.32 -10.22
CA ALA A 48 14.07 -5.84 -8.93
C ALA A 48 14.89 -5.28 -7.76
N ILE A 49 16.18 -4.97 -7.96
CA ILE A 49 17.01 -4.37 -6.92
C ILE A 49 16.85 -2.84 -6.94
N PHE A 50 17.24 -2.18 -8.03
CA PHE A 50 17.37 -0.73 -8.05
C PHE A 50 16.04 0.00 -8.12
N ASN A 51 15.09 -0.49 -8.93
CA ASN A 51 13.78 0.14 -9.03
C ASN A 51 12.93 -0.13 -7.78
N THR A 52 13.05 -1.30 -7.15
CA THR A 52 12.38 -1.59 -5.89
C THR A 52 12.90 -0.73 -4.76
N PHE A 53 14.23 -0.63 -4.58
CA PHE A 53 14.80 0.26 -3.56
C PHE A 53 14.40 1.72 -3.78
N ARG A 54 14.44 2.20 -5.03
CA ARG A 54 13.98 3.54 -5.39
C ARG A 54 12.51 3.75 -5.00
N ARG A 55 11.62 2.78 -5.21
CA ARG A 55 10.21 2.87 -4.80
C ARG A 55 10.05 2.84 -3.28
N PHE A 56 10.76 1.94 -2.61
CA PHE A 56 10.73 1.78 -1.15
C PHE A 56 11.14 3.06 -0.42
N ARG A 57 12.27 3.68 -0.80
CA ARG A 57 12.78 4.88 -0.12
C ARG A 57 11.81 6.07 -0.15
N HIS A 58 10.94 6.15 -1.16
CA HIS A 58 9.94 7.22 -1.27
C HIS A 58 8.71 6.97 -0.41
N GLN A 59 8.52 5.75 0.09
CA GLN A 59 7.35 5.35 0.87
C GLN A 59 7.67 5.04 2.33
N VAL A 60 8.92 4.63 2.63
CA VAL A 60 9.33 4.16 3.96
C VAL A 60 9.01 5.15 5.07
N LEU A 61 9.09 6.46 4.83
CA LEU A 61 8.82 7.47 5.84
C LEU A 61 7.34 7.67 6.16
N TYR A 62 6.42 7.18 5.32
CA TYR A 62 4.98 7.26 5.62
C TYR A 62 4.54 6.19 6.60
N PHE A 63 5.17 5.00 6.56
CA PHE A 63 4.74 3.87 7.37
C PHE A 63 5.75 3.49 8.46
N ALA A 64 7.06 3.63 8.24
CA ALA A 64 8.04 3.22 9.24
C ALA A 64 7.89 3.99 10.56
N PRO A 65 7.73 5.34 10.57
CA PRO A 65 7.54 6.06 11.83
C PRO A 65 6.34 5.59 12.66
N PRO A 66 5.10 5.48 12.13
CA PRO A 66 3.98 4.99 12.94
C PRO A 66 4.16 3.54 13.40
N PHE A 67 4.78 2.66 12.60
CA PHE A 67 5.06 1.29 13.04
C PHE A 67 6.12 1.22 14.14
N ILE A 68 7.16 2.04 14.06
CA ILE A 68 8.20 2.12 15.11
C ILE A 68 7.57 2.61 16.43
N VAL A 69 6.75 3.66 16.37
CA VAL A 69 6.05 4.20 17.55
C VAL A 69 5.11 3.16 18.14
N ALA A 70 4.31 2.48 17.32
CA ALA A 70 3.39 1.44 17.78
C ALA A 70 4.14 0.27 18.44
N TYR A 71 5.23 -0.18 17.84
CA TYR A 71 6.05 -1.26 18.40
C TYR A 71 6.71 -0.86 19.72
N ALA A 72 7.26 0.35 19.82
CA ALA A 72 7.85 0.86 21.05
C ALA A 72 6.81 0.99 22.17
N ALA A 73 5.62 1.53 21.87
CA ALA A 73 4.53 1.65 22.83
C ALA A 73 4.03 0.27 23.29
N MET A 74 3.95 -0.71 22.38
CA MET A 74 3.56 -2.07 22.71
C MET A 74 4.58 -2.74 23.64
N ASN A 75 5.87 -2.65 23.35
CA ASN A 75 6.90 -3.22 24.22
C ASN A 75 6.88 -2.59 25.61
N TRP A 76 6.76 -1.26 25.68
CA TRP A 76 6.62 -0.57 26.96
C TRP A 76 5.39 -1.04 27.74
N ALA A 77 4.24 -1.20 27.07
CA ALA A 77 3.01 -1.68 27.71
C ALA A 77 3.14 -3.12 28.22
N VAL A 78 3.81 -4.00 27.46
CA VAL A 78 4.07 -5.39 27.86
C VAL A 78 4.98 -5.45 29.08
N GLU A 79 6.14 -4.78 29.04
CA GLU A 79 7.09 -4.74 30.15
C GLU A 79 6.45 -4.16 31.43
N LYS A 80 5.68 -3.07 31.28
CA LYS A 80 4.95 -2.47 32.41
C LYS A 80 3.88 -3.42 32.96
N ASN A 81 3.14 -4.12 32.11
CA ASN A 81 2.14 -5.08 32.53
C ASN A 81 2.75 -6.27 33.30
N GLU A 82 3.85 -6.82 32.79
CA GLU A 82 4.60 -7.88 33.47
C GLU A 82 5.16 -7.42 34.81
N TYR A 83 5.73 -6.21 34.85
CA TYR A 83 6.23 -5.62 36.09
C TYR A 83 5.13 -5.46 37.15
N LEU A 84 3.97 -4.89 36.80
CA LEU A 84 2.85 -4.71 37.74
C LEU A 84 2.31 -6.04 38.28
N ASN A 85 2.29 -7.09 37.44
CA ASN A 85 1.85 -8.42 37.85
C ASN A 85 2.92 -9.19 38.67
N SER A 86 4.17 -8.73 38.69
CA SER A 86 5.26 -9.32 39.46
C SER A 86 5.18 -9.00 40.95
N LYS A 87 5.88 -9.78 41.78
CA LYS A 87 5.97 -9.54 43.23
C LYS A 87 6.42 -8.11 43.58
N PRO A 88 7.56 -7.59 43.07
CA PRO A 88 7.98 -6.23 43.37
C PRO A 88 7.00 -5.16 42.86
N GLY A 89 6.32 -5.40 41.73
CA GLY A 89 5.29 -4.48 41.23
C GLY A 89 4.08 -4.38 42.15
N ARG A 90 3.61 -5.50 42.71
CA ARG A 90 2.52 -5.51 43.71
C ARG A 90 2.88 -4.74 44.99
N PHE A 91 4.15 -4.80 45.42
CA PHE A 91 4.60 -4.00 46.57
C PHE A 91 4.74 -2.52 46.24
N ALA A 92 5.09 -2.17 45.00
CA ALA A 92 5.23 -0.78 44.57
C ALA A 92 3.88 -0.08 44.34
N ASP A 93 2.86 -0.81 43.86
CA ASP A 93 1.53 -0.27 43.55
C ASP A 93 0.51 -0.46 44.69
N GLY A 94 0.67 -1.49 45.53
CA GLY A 94 -0.22 -1.82 46.65
C GLY A 94 0.06 -1.05 47.95
N GLY A 95 0.86 0.03 47.91
CA GLY A 95 1.25 0.83 49.07
C GLY A 95 0.37 2.06 49.35
N GLU A 96 -0.74 2.22 48.64
CA GLU A 96 -1.70 3.34 48.83
C GLU A 96 -2.99 2.96 49.60
N GLU A 97 -3.01 1.82 50.31
CA GLU A 97 -4.05 1.51 51.32
C GLU A 97 -3.52 1.57 52.75
#